data_AF-A0A968PGW1-F1
#
_entry.id   AF-A0A968PGW1-F1
#
_cell.length_a   1.000
_cell.length_b   1.000
_cell.length_c   1.000
_cell.angle_alpha   90.00
_cell.angle_beta   90.00
_cell.angle_gamma   90.00
#
_symmetry.space_group_name_H-M   'P 1'
#
loop_
_entity.id
_entity.type
_entity.pdbx_description
1 polymer ?
#
loop_
_entity_poly.entity_id
_entity_poly.type
_entity_poly.pdbx_seq_one_letter_code
_entity_poly.pdbx_strand_id
1 'polypeptide(L)'
;MLKQPIGGLAITFLDLETTGLSTAAGHRICEIALLRVRGSVVEYAYETLVNPQRPLDKQAAAINGLSAEMLIDAPSFAAVAASMLQITSDSVLVAHNAPFDISFLAAELRTLQLAPLRNYVIDTLSIARRLLRVPSYSLPYLADYLQLAPPSHRAMQDVRSLRGLFAFLLAQLDALNITTLGAVLRFERGLLPGDPEPSAPPIILRALHEHRRLRIVYRSRSTPNPVARTILPLALTQERRGVHLRAYCYLRQDMRSFVIDKMEQIEHGKLSHP
;
A
#
# COMPACT_ATOMS: atom_id res chain seq x y z
N MET A 1 0.01 -13.73 14.76
CA MET A 1 1.05 -13.32 13.81
C MET A 1 1.93 -12.15 14.33
N LEU A 2 1.38 -11.07 14.90
CA LEU A 2 2.15 -9.86 15.26
C LEU A 2 3.40 -10.07 16.14
N LYS A 3 3.37 -11.00 17.10
CA LYS A 3 4.52 -11.29 17.99
C LYS A 3 5.55 -12.25 17.38
N GLN A 4 5.26 -12.82 16.21
CA GLN A 4 6.15 -13.81 15.58
C GLN A 4 7.28 -13.09 14.82
N PRO A 5 8.50 -13.68 14.79
CA PRO A 5 9.58 -13.19 13.95
C PRO A 5 9.16 -13.13 12.48
N ILE A 6 9.44 -12.01 11.81
CA ILE A 6 8.99 -11.81 10.43
C ILE A 6 9.62 -12.80 9.45
N GLY A 7 10.87 -13.22 9.69
CA GLY A 7 11.58 -14.20 8.85
C GLY A 7 10.96 -15.60 8.82
N GLY A 8 10.10 -15.95 9.79
CA GLY A 8 9.41 -17.24 9.85
C GLY A 8 8.00 -17.24 9.22
N LEU A 9 7.51 -16.07 8.79
CA LEU A 9 6.17 -15.92 8.23
C LEU A 9 6.15 -16.24 6.73
N ALA A 10 4.97 -16.61 6.23
CA ALA A 10 4.72 -16.57 4.80
C ALA A 10 4.61 -15.11 4.36
N ILE A 11 5.39 -14.73 3.35
CA ILE A 11 5.40 -13.40 2.76
C ILE A 11 4.98 -13.54 1.30
N THR A 12 3.98 -12.78 0.87
CA THR A 12 3.62 -12.66 -0.55
C THR A 12 4.00 -11.27 -1.03
N PHE A 13 5.05 -11.21 -1.84
CA PHE A 13 5.40 -10.01 -2.59
C PHE A 13 4.42 -9.86 -3.75
N LEU A 14 3.95 -8.64 -3.98
CA LEU A 14 3.04 -8.35 -5.06
C LEU A 14 3.38 -7.04 -5.74
N ASP A 15 3.09 -7.01 -7.03
CA ASP A 15 3.15 -5.83 -7.89
C ASP A 15 2.03 -5.94 -8.93
N LEU A 16 1.44 -4.81 -9.30
CA LEU A 16 0.33 -4.72 -10.24
C LEU A 16 0.63 -3.70 -11.33
N GLU A 17 0.36 -4.11 -12.57
CA GLU A 17 0.19 -3.15 -13.65
C GLU A 17 -1.26 -2.78 -13.80
N THR A 18 -1.51 -1.51 -14.11
CA THR A 18 -2.85 -0.95 -14.15
C THR A 18 -3.06 -0.11 -15.40
N THR A 19 -4.32 0.09 -15.75
CA THR A 19 -4.72 0.92 -16.89
C THR A 19 -4.58 2.43 -16.65
N GLY A 20 -4.09 2.85 -15.47
CA GLY A 20 -3.89 4.24 -15.07
C GLY A 20 -3.84 4.40 -13.55
N LEU A 21 -3.79 5.63 -13.04
CA LEU A 21 -3.31 5.89 -11.67
C LEU A 21 -4.35 5.78 -10.55
N SER A 22 -5.64 5.66 -10.86
CA SER A 22 -6.69 5.77 -9.83
C SER A 22 -7.93 4.94 -10.11
N THR A 23 -8.32 4.12 -9.13
CA THR A 23 -9.59 3.38 -9.15
C THR A 23 -10.81 4.30 -9.14
N ALA A 24 -10.69 5.54 -8.62
CA ALA A 24 -11.77 6.52 -8.64
C ALA A 24 -12.10 7.03 -10.06
N ALA A 25 -11.12 6.99 -10.97
CA ALA A 25 -11.31 7.25 -12.41
C ALA A 25 -11.67 5.96 -13.18
N GLY A 26 -12.04 4.89 -12.47
CA GLY A 26 -12.42 3.60 -13.03
C GLY A 26 -11.26 2.79 -13.58
N HIS A 27 -9.99 3.15 -13.30
CA HIS A 27 -8.86 2.33 -13.74
C HIS A 27 -8.88 0.96 -13.06
N ARG A 28 -8.41 -0.02 -13.81
CA ARG A 28 -8.43 -1.45 -13.49
C ARG A 28 -7.06 -2.10 -13.66
N ILE A 29 -6.89 -3.27 -13.05
CA ILE A 29 -5.68 -4.09 -13.11
C ILE A 29 -5.54 -4.72 -14.51
N CYS A 30 -4.33 -4.74 -15.05
CA CYS A 30 -4.00 -5.39 -16.32
C CYS A 30 -2.83 -6.40 -16.25
N GLU A 31 -2.03 -6.42 -15.19
CA GLU A 31 -1.10 -7.52 -14.88
C GLU A 31 -1.06 -7.72 -13.35
N ILE A 32 -0.89 -8.97 -12.92
CA ILE A 32 -0.71 -9.33 -11.51
C ILE A 32 0.54 -10.18 -11.42
N ALA A 33 1.48 -9.83 -10.53
CA ALA A 33 2.55 -10.71 -10.09
C ALA A 33 2.48 -10.96 -8.59
N LEU A 34 2.63 -12.23 -8.20
CA LEU A 34 2.67 -12.69 -6.81
C LEU A 34 3.84 -13.65 -6.65
N LEU A 35 4.70 -13.37 -5.66
CA LEU A 35 5.74 -14.29 -5.23
C LEU A 35 5.56 -14.59 -3.75
N ARG A 36 5.05 -15.78 -3.45
CA ARG A 36 4.92 -16.27 -2.07
C ARG A 36 6.17 -17.02 -1.65
N VAL A 37 6.72 -16.64 -0.52
CA VAL A 37 7.90 -17.27 0.07
C VAL A 37 7.70 -17.58 1.56
N ARG A 38 8.46 -18.55 2.06
CA ARG A 38 8.68 -18.79 3.49
C ARG A 38 10.18 -18.93 3.73
N GLY A 39 10.76 -17.95 4.42
CA GLY A 39 12.22 -17.83 4.50
C GLY A 39 12.84 -17.70 3.11
N SER A 40 13.76 -18.61 2.76
CA SER A 40 14.40 -18.65 1.43
C SER A 40 13.58 -19.38 0.36
N VAL A 41 12.61 -20.21 0.77
CA VAL A 41 11.86 -21.11 -0.12
C VAL A 41 10.74 -20.35 -0.83
N VAL A 42 10.69 -20.48 -2.16
CA VAL A 42 9.55 -20.01 -2.98
C VAL A 42 8.47 -21.08 -2.92
N GLU A 43 7.31 -20.74 -2.36
CA GLU A 43 6.14 -21.63 -2.32
C GLU A 43 5.31 -21.49 -3.62
N TYR A 44 5.14 -20.26 -4.12
CA TYR A 44 4.43 -19.97 -5.37
C TYR A 44 5.05 -18.77 -6.09
N ALA A 45 5.11 -18.85 -7.41
CA ALA A 45 5.34 -17.71 -8.30
C ALA A 45 4.22 -17.69 -9.34
N TYR A 46 3.45 -16.61 -9.38
CA TYR A 46 2.27 -16.46 -10.22
C TYR A 46 2.33 -15.11 -10.92
N GLU A 47 2.23 -15.13 -12.24
CA GLU A 47 2.18 -13.93 -13.09
C GLU A 47 1.10 -14.15 -14.15
N THR A 48 0.23 -13.16 -14.32
CA THR A 48 -0.81 -13.21 -15.36
C THR A 48 -1.13 -11.81 -15.85
N LEU A 49 -1.34 -11.69 -17.16
CA LEU A 49 -2.11 -10.58 -17.71
C LEU A 49 -3.57 -10.70 -17.27
N VAL A 50 -4.26 -9.57 -17.22
CA VAL A 50 -5.67 -9.48 -16.89
C VAL A 50 -6.35 -8.60 -17.92
N ASN A 51 -7.44 -9.07 -18.51
CA ASN A 51 -8.27 -8.21 -19.36
C ASN A 51 -9.00 -7.21 -18.45
N PRO A 52 -8.68 -5.90 -18.52
CA PRO A 52 -9.29 -4.89 -17.66
C PRO A 52 -10.71 -4.55 -18.10
N GLN A 53 -11.17 -5.06 -19.24
CA GLN A 53 -12.46 -4.74 -19.88
C GLN A 53 -12.66 -3.23 -20.06
N ARG A 54 -11.56 -2.52 -20.32
CA ARG A 54 -11.51 -1.09 -20.64
C ARG A 54 -10.25 -0.76 -21.45
N PRO A 55 -10.22 0.40 -22.12
CA PRO A 55 -8.99 0.87 -22.75
C PRO A 55 -7.85 1.09 -21.75
N LEU A 56 -6.63 0.78 -22.20
CA LEU A 56 -5.37 1.08 -21.53
C LEU A 56 -4.94 2.52 -21.86
N ASP A 57 -4.69 3.33 -20.83
CA ASP A 57 -4.21 4.69 -21.04
C ASP A 57 -2.80 4.69 -21.66
N LYS A 58 -2.57 5.59 -22.63
CA LYS A 58 -1.27 5.68 -23.33
C LYS A 58 -0.08 5.91 -22.39
N GLN A 59 -0.27 6.66 -21.32
CA GLN A 59 0.78 6.91 -20.33
C GLN A 59 1.12 5.64 -19.53
N ALA A 60 0.12 4.84 -19.17
CA ALA A 60 0.34 3.56 -18.50
C ALA A 60 1.07 2.58 -19.43
N ALA A 61 0.58 2.45 -20.69
CA ALA A 61 1.23 1.63 -21.72
C ALA A 61 2.70 2.00 -21.96
N ALA A 62 3.03 3.30 -21.95
CA ALA A 62 4.40 3.77 -22.13
C ALA A 62 5.34 3.38 -20.97
N ILE A 63 4.80 3.13 -19.78
CA ILE A 63 5.57 2.76 -18.58
C ILE A 63 5.73 1.25 -18.51
N ASN A 64 4.63 0.50 -18.64
CA ASN A 64 4.62 -0.95 -18.42
C ASN A 64 4.78 -1.79 -19.69
N GLY A 65 4.79 -1.15 -20.86
CA GLY A 65 4.99 -1.82 -22.14
C GLY A 65 3.84 -2.75 -22.56
N LEU A 66 2.68 -2.67 -21.89
CA LEU A 66 1.50 -3.44 -22.26
C LEU A 66 0.78 -2.81 -23.46
N SER A 67 0.22 -3.67 -24.31
CA SER A 67 -0.62 -3.27 -25.44
C SER A 67 -2.05 -3.78 -25.28
N ALA A 68 -3.00 -3.15 -25.98
CA ALA A 68 -4.41 -3.59 -25.93
C ALA A 68 -4.58 -5.02 -26.47
N GLU A 69 -3.76 -5.40 -27.46
CA GLU A 69 -3.75 -6.72 -28.09
C GLU A 69 -3.28 -7.80 -27.11
N MET A 70 -2.32 -7.50 -26.23
CA MET A 70 -1.90 -8.43 -25.17
C MET A 70 -3.02 -8.70 -24.15
N LEU A 71 -3.90 -7.72 -23.94
CA LEU A 71 -4.92 -7.76 -22.89
C LEU A 71 -6.26 -8.31 -23.35
N ILE A 72 -6.54 -8.32 -24.67
CA ILE A 72 -7.87 -8.68 -25.18
C ILE A 72 -8.23 -10.15 -24.89
N ASP A 73 -7.26 -11.05 -25.04
CA ASP A 73 -7.43 -12.49 -24.81
C ASP A 73 -7.01 -12.94 -23.40
N ALA A 74 -6.55 -12.00 -22.56
CA ALA A 74 -6.18 -12.29 -21.18
C ALA A 74 -7.42 -12.66 -20.33
N PRO A 75 -7.27 -13.46 -19.27
CA PRO A 75 -8.38 -13.77 -18.37
C PRO A 75 -8.90 -12.51 -17.68
N SER A 76 -10.20 -12.46 -17.37
CA SER A 76 -10.75 -11.37 -16.56
C SER A 76 -10.27 -11.47 -15.10
N PHE A 77 -10.36 -10.37 -14.35
CA PHE A 77 -10.04 -10.41 -12.92
C PHE A 77 -10.87 -11.47 -12.17
N ALA A 78 -12.15 -11.65 -12.56
CA ALA A 78 -13.03 -12.67 -11.99
C ALA A 78 -12.48 -14.10 -12.15
N ALA A 79 -11.85 -14.39 -13.30
CA ALA A 79 -11.27 -15.69 -13.58
C ALA A 79 -10.00 -15.97 -12.75
N VAL A 80 -9.23 -14.94 -12.38
CA VAL A 80 -7.96 -15.09 -11.64
C VAL A 80 -8.08 -14.84 -10.14
N ALA A 81 -9.19 -14.27 -9.67
CA ALA A 81 -9.39 -13.85 -8.28
C ALA A 81 -9.22 -15.02 -7.29
N ALA A 82 -9.76 -16.20 -7.61
CA ALA A 82 -9.65 -17.37 -6.73
C ALA A 82 -8.20 -17.81 -6.50
N SER A 83 -7.41 -17.91 -7.56
CA SER A 83 -5.98 -18.25 -7.49
C SER A 83 -5.19 -17.21 -6.69
N MET A 84 -5.44 -15.92 -6.93
CA MET A 84 -4.79 -14.84 -6.19
C MET A 84 -5.12 -14.88 -4.69
N LEU A 85 -6.39 -15.07 -4.34
CA LEU A 85 -6.83 -15.18 -2.95
C LEU A 85 -6.23 -16.40 -2.26
N GLN A 86 -6.12 -17.52 -2.97
CA GLN A 86 -5.47 -18.73 -2.44
C GLN A 86 -3.98 -18.49 -2.17
N ILE A 87 -3.25 -17.91 -3.13
CA ILE A 87 -1.80 -17.63 -2.98
C ILE A 87 -1.55 -16.63 -1.84
N THR A 88 -2.38 -15.60 -1.72
CA THR A 88 -2.22 -14.54 -0.71
C THR A 88 -2.74 -14.96 0.67
N SER A 89 -3.54 -16.02 0.79
CA SER A 89 -4.10 -16.48 2.07
C SER A 89 -3.03 -16.72 3.14
N ASP A 90 -3.31 -16.32 4.39
CA ASP A 90 -2.42 -16.51 5.54
C ASP A 90 -0.96 -16.05 5.35
N SER A 91 -0.75 -15.02 4.54
CA SER A 91 0.55 -14.35 4.38
C SER A 91 0.52 -12.88 4.71
N VAL A 92 1.70 -12.32 4.98
CA VAL A 92 1.91 -10.87 4.99
C VAL A 92 2.14 -10.42 3.55
N LEU A 93 1.40 -9.42 3.10
CA LEU A 93 1.59 -8.82 1.79
C LEU A 93 2.70 -7.78 1.86
N VAL A 94 3.57 -7.76 0.86
CA VAL A 94 4.64 -6.78 0.72
C VAL A 94 4.56 -6.17 -0.67
N ALA A 95 4.52 -4.84 -0.73
CA ALA A 95 4.55 -4.07 -1.98
C ALA A 95 5.42 -2.81 -1.81
N HIS A 96 5.75 -2.16 -2.91
CA HIS A 96 6.45 -0.88 -2.91
C HIS A 96 5.47 0.24 -3.28
N ASN A 97 5.16 1.12 -2.34
CA ASN A 97 3.98 1.99 -2.40
C ASN A 97 2.66 1.19 -2.29
N ALA A 98 2.62 0.25 -1.35
CA ALA A 98 1.52 -0.70 -1.15
C ALA A 98 0.09 -0.11 -1.15
N PRO A 99 -0.18 1.12 -0.68
CA PRO A 99 -1.52 1.71 -0.80
C PRO A 99 -2.06 1.74 -2.23
N PHE A 100 -1.19 1.84 -3.24
CA PHE A 100 -1.59 1.77 -4.64
C PHE A 100 -2.17 0.39 -4.96
N ASP A 101 -1.37 -0.66 -4.86
CA ASP A 101 -1.75 -2.02 -5.23
C ASP A 101 -2.98 -2.52 -4.45
N ILE A 102 -2.97 -2.30 -3.14
CA ILE A 102 -4.06 -2.72 -2.25
C ILE A 102 -5.37 -2.00 -2.62
N SER A 103 -5.32 -0.75 -3.07
CA SER A 103 -6.53 -0.02 -3.49
C SER A 103 -7.15 -0.62 -4.75
N PHE A 104 -6.33 -1.08 -5.71
CA PHE A 104 -6.77 -1.75 -6.93
C PHE A 104 -7.35 -3.12 -6.64
N LEU A 105 -6.66 -3.94 -5.84
CA LEU A 105 -7.17 -5.24 -5.41
C LEU A 105 -8.50 -5.11 -4.66
N ALA A 106 -8.60 -4.14 -3.74
CA ALA A 106 -9.84 -3.88 -3.01
C ALA A 106 -10.98 -3.42 -3.92
N ALA A 107 -10.70 -2.64 -4.97
CA ALA A 107 -11.71 -2.21 -5.93
C ALA A 107 -12.22 -3.39 -6.77
N GLU A 108 -11.33 -4.23 -7.27
CA GLU A 108 -11.70 -5.41 -8.06
C GLU A 108 -12.49 -6.43 -7.22
N LEU A 109 -12.05 -6.73 -5.99
CA LEU A 109 -12.79 -7.60 -5.06
C LEU A 109 -14.19 -7.05 -4.75
N ARG A 110 -14.33 -5.73 -4.58
CA ARG A 110 -15.63 -5.09 -4.36
C ARG A 110 -16.55 -5.25 -5.56
N THR A 111 -16.04 -5.09 -6.78
CA THR A 111 -16.81 -5.30 -8.02
C THR A 111 -17.35 -6.73 -8.11
N LEU A 112 -16.58 -7.71 -7.62
CA LEU A 112 -16.99 -9.11 -7.55
C LEU A 112 -17.82 -9.47 -6.31
N GLN A 113 -18.13 -8.50 -5.44
CA GLN A 113 -18.81 -8.71 -4.16
C GLN A 113 -18.09 -9.73 -3.25
N LEU A 114 -16.77 -9.83 -3.39
CA LEU A 114 -15.92 -10.68 -2.56
C LEU A 114 -15.51 -9.95 -1.27
N ALA A 115 -15.16 -10.74 -0.25
CA ALA A 115 -14.66 -10.20 1.00
C ALA A 115 -13.34 -9.42 0.78
N PRO A 116 -13.10 -8.34 1.54
CA PRO A 116 -11.84 -7.61 1.47
C PRO A 116 -10.67 -8.47 1.98
N LEU A 117 -9.47 -8.20 1.47
CA LEU A 117 -8.23 -8.78 1.98
C LEU A 117 -8.07 -8.46 3.47
N ARG A 118 -7.71 -9.48 4.26
CA ARG A 118 -7.49 -9.36 5.71
C ARG A 118 -6.02 -9.44 6.10
N ASN A 119 -5.14 -9.49 5.11
CA ASN A 119 -3.71 -9.62 5.31
C ASN A 119 -3.13 -8.41 6.04
N TYR A 120 -2.08 -8.65 6.82
CA TYR A 120 -1.16 -7.57 7.16
C TYR A 120 -0.41 -7.14 5.90
N VAL A 121 -0.21 -5.84 5.73
CA VAL A 121 0.48 -5.25 4.58
C VAL A 121 1.68 -4.47 5.07
N ILE A 122 2.81 -4.64 4.41
CA ILE A 122 4.03 -3.86 4.63
C ILE A 122 4.35 -3.06 3.37
N ASP A 123 4.59 -1.76 3.55
CA ASP A 123 5.03 -0.85 2.50
C ASP A 123 6.54 -0.59 2.57
N THR A 124 7.29 -1.16 1.62
CA THR A 124 8.75 -0.97 1.56
C THR A 124 9.16 0.47 1.26
N LEU A 125 8.32 1.26 0.59
CA LEU A 125 8.59 2.68 0.34
C LEU A 125 8.62 3.47 1.66
N SER A 126 7.63 3.22 2.52
CA SER A 126 7.52 3.86 3.84
C SER A 126 8.70 3.48 4.74
N ILE A 127 9.12 2.22 4.74
CA ILE A 127 10.29 1.75 5.50
C ILE A 127 11.59 2.36 4.94
N ALA A 128 11.80 2.32 3.62
CA ALA A 128 12.98 2.87 2.98
C ALA A 128 13.17 4.37 3.27
N ARG A 129 12.09 5.18 3.24
CA ARG A 129 12.13 6.61 3.59
C ARG A 129 12.58 6.90 5.03
N ARG A 130 12.38 5.94 5.93
CA ARG A 130 12.79 6.08 7.34
C ARG A 130 14.24 5.69 7.55
N LEU A 131 14.70 4.62 6.89
CA LEU A 131 16.05 4.07 7.07
C LEU A 131 17.10 4.74 6.18
N LEU A 132 16.73 5.11 4.96
CA LEU A 132 17.68 5.58 3.95
C LEU A 132 17.63 7.10 3.77
N ARG A 133 18.72 7.65 3.22
CA ARG A 133 18.87 9.05 2.84
C ARG A 133 19.35 9.11 1.41
N VAL A 134 18.40 8.98 0.48
CA VAL A 134 18.67 8.92 -0.96
C VAL A 134 17.85 9.97 -1.73
N PRO A 135 18.34 10.41 -2.91
CA PRO A 135 17.64 11.35 -3.81
C PRO A 135 16.24 10.90 -4.25
N SER A 136 16.07 9.60 -4.51
CA SER A 136 14.79 9.00 -4.91
C SER A 136 14.56 7.73 -4.11
N TYR A 137 13.29 7.40 -3.89
CA TYR A 137 12.87 6.16 -3.24
C TYR A 137 12.05 5.29 -4.19
N SER A 138 12.10 5.53 -5.50
CA SER A 138 11.45 4.64 -6.46
C SER A 138 12.14 3.27 -6.45
N LEU A 139 11.40 2.21 -6.73
CA LEU A 139 11.96 0.85 -6.79
C LEU A 139 13.14 0.75 -7.77
N PRO A 140 13.10 1.32 -8.99
CA PRO A 140 14.26 1.32 -9.89
C PRO A 140 15.49 2.02 -9.30
N TYR A 141 15.30 3.17 -8.65
CA TYR A 141 16.42 3.89 -8.04
C TYR A 141 17.02 3.10 -6.87
N LEU A 142 16.18 2.53 -6.00
CA LEU A 142 16.65 1.75 -4.86
C LEU A 142 17.32 0.45 -5.29
N ALA A 143 16.81 -0.19 -6.35
CA ALA A 143 17.43 -1.38 -6.92
C ALA A 143 18.83 -1.08 -7.45
N ASP A 144 19.00 -0.01 -8.23
CA ASP A 144 20.30 0.44 -8.72
C ASP A 144 21.24 0.82 -7.56
N TYR A 145 20.77 1.67 -6.64
CA TYR A 145 21.54 2.14 -5.48
C TYR A 145 22.06 1.00 -4.60
N LEU A 146 21.27 -0.07 -4.44
CA LEU A 146 21.61 -1.23 -3.63
C LEU A 146 22.21 -2.39 -4.43
N GLN A 147 22.44 -2.22 -5.73
CA GLN A 147 22.94 -3.26 -6.65
C GLN A 147 22.08 -4.54 -6.63
N LEU A 148 20.77 -4.37 -6.58
CA LEU A 148 19.78 -5.44 -6.65
C LEU A 148 19.46 -5.78 -8.12
N ALA A 149 18.70 -6.86 -8.34
CA ALA A 149 18.14 -7.13 -9.66
C ALA A 149 17.36 -5.89 -10.15
N PRO A 150 17.54 -5.46 -11.42
CA PRO A 150 16.85 -4.29 -11.93
C PRO A 150 15.36 -4.63 -12.15
N PRO A 151 14.44 -3.75 -11.73
CA PRO A 151 13.04 -3.82 -12.18
C PRO A 151 12.96 -3.46 -13.66
N SER A 152 11.89 -3.87 -14.32
CA SER A 152 11.69 -3.65 -15.75
C SER A 152 10.26 -3.21 -16.11
N HIS A 153 9.46 -2.80 -15.11
CA HIS A 153 8.02 -2.56 -15.29
C HIS A 153 7.30 -3.78 -15.88
N ARG A 154 7.81 -4.96 -15.51
CA ARG A 154 7.18 -6.26 -15.71
C ARG A 154 6.95 -6.81 -14.33
N ALA A 155 5.70 -7.11 -14.00
CA ALA A 155 5.28 -7.26 -12.61
C ALA A 155 6.14 -8.30 -11.84
N MET A 156 6.48 -9.46 -12.42
CA MET A 156 7.30 -10.46 -11.71
C MET A 156 8.76 -10.03 -11.52
N GLN A 157 9.33 -9.27 -12.46
CA GLN A 157 10.69 -8.77 -12.33
C GLN A 157 10.76 -7.73 -11.21
N ASP A 158 9.78 -6.84 -11.15
CA ASP A 158 9.65 -5.82 -10.11
C ASP A 158 9.43 -6.49 -8.73
N VAL A 159 8.65 -7.56 -8.66
CA VAL A 159 8.50 -8.40 -7.45
C VAL A 159 9.84 -9.02 -6.98
N ARG A 160 10.72 -9.45 -7.89
CA ARG A 160 12.05 -9.97 -7.52
C ARG A 160 12.93 -8.88 -6.94
N SER A 161 12.94 -7.70 -7.55
CA SER A 161 13.66 -6.52 -7.05
C SER A 161 13.14 -6.09 -5.68
N LEU A 162 11.81 -6.10 -5.52
CA LEU A 162 11.12 -5.83 -4.26
C LEU A 162 11.52 -6.83 -3.16
N ARG A 163 11.62 -8.14 -3.47
CA ARG A 163 12.11 -9.14 -2.51
C ARG A 163 13.53 -8.83 -2.04
N GLY A 164 14.42 -8.45 -2.97
CA GLY A 164 15.79 -8.05 -2.64
C GLY A 164 15.83 -6.82 -1.74
N LEU A 165 15.06 -5.78 -2.08
CA LEU A 165 14.92 -4.56 -1.28
C LEU A 165 14.39 -4.89 0.11
N PHE A 166 13.36 -5.70 0.21
CA PHE A 166 12.77 -6.09 1.49
C PHE A 166 13.77 -6.84 2.37
N ALA A 167 14.55 -7.77 1.82
CA ALA A 167 15.60 -8.47 2.56
C ALA A 167 16.65 -7.49 3.11
N PHE A 168 17.09 -6.52 2.30
CA PHE A 168 18.00 -5.46 2.76
C PHE A 168 17.38 -4.64 3.91
N LEU A 169 16.12 -4.20 3.76
CA LEU A 169 15.44 -3.41 4.79
C LEU A 169 15.25 -4.20 6.09
N LEU A 170 14.96 -5.51 6.01
CA LEU A 170 14.87 -6.36 7.20
C LEU A 170 16.21 -6.46 7.94
N ALA A 171 17.34 -6.55 7.23
CA ALA A 171 18.65 -6.56 7.87
C ALA A 171 18.94 -5.23 8.61
N GLN A 172 18.52 -4.09 8.04
CA GLN A 172 18.63 -2.79 8.70
C GLN A 172 17.71 -2.68 9.94
N LEU A 173 16.51 -3.25 9.86
CA LEU A 173 15.56 -3.29 10.98
C LEU A 173 16.03 -4.21 12.11
N ASP A 174 16.65 -5.34 11.77
CA ASP A 174 17.23 -6.28 12.73
C ASP A 174 18.32 -5.61 13.59
N ALA A 175 19.17 -4.78 12.97
CA ALA A 175 20.16 -3.96 13.68
C ALA A 175 19.56 -2.96 14.68
N LEU A 176 18.25 -2.67 14.57
CA LEU A 176 17.48 -1.84 15.51
C LEU A 176 16.63 -2.68 16.49
N ASN A 177 16.84 -4.00 16.54
CA ASN A 177 16.04 -4.98 17.30
C ASN A 177 14.55 -5.04 16.85
N ILE A 178 14.27 -4.76 15.58
CA ILE A 178 12.91 -4.80 15.00
C ILE A 178 12.76 -6.10 14.22
N THR A 179 12.40 -7.17 14.92
CA THR A 179 12.43 -8.54 14.36
C THR A 179 11.05 -9.19 14.17
N THR A 180 10.01 -8.65 14.82
CA THR A 180 8.64 -9.19 14.75
C THR A 180 7.78 -8.42 13.77
N LEU A 181 6.75 -9.07 13.20
CA LEU A 181 5.80 -8.39 12.29
C LEU A 181 5.20 -7.13 12.92
N GLY A 182 4.78 -7.21 14.19
CA GLY A 182 4.20 -6.06 14.90
C GLY A 182 5.19 -4.91 15.06
N ALA A 183 6.47 -5.20 15.30
CA ALA A 183 7.51 -4.17 15.39
C ALA A 183 7.76 -3.51 14.02
N VAL A 184 7.78 -4.28 12.93
CA VAL A 184 7.92 -3.74 11.56
C VAL A 184 6.75 -2.82 11.20
N LEU A 185 5.51 -3.24 11.46
CA LEU A 185 4.31 -2.43 11.20
C LEU A 185 4.28 -1.14 12.05
N ARG A 186 4.81 -1.21 13.28
CA ARG A 186 5.00 -0.02 14.12
C ARG A 186 6.05 0.93 13.55
N PHE A 187 7.18 0.39 13.11
CA PHE A 187 8.25 1.18 12.50
C PHE A 187 7.79 1.89 11.22
N GLU A 188 7.01 1.23 10.38
CA GLU A 188 6.42 1.85 9.18
C GLU A 188 5.63 3.13 9.52
N ARG A 189 4.89 3.09 10.64
CA ARG A 189 4.14 4.23 11.20
C ARG A 189 5.01 5.24 11.97
N GLY A 190 6.32 5.02 12.05
CA GLY A 190 7.29 5.93 12.66
C GLY A 190 7.56 5.72 14.14
N LEU A 191 7.20 4.54 14.66
CA LEU A 191 7.40 4.19 16.07
C LEU A 191 8.60 3.25 16.22
N LEU A 192 9.51 3.59 17.13
CA LEU A 192 10.63 2.75 17.52
C LEU A 192 10.19 1.72 18.59
N PRO A 193 11.03 0.70 18.85
CA PRO A 193 10.84 -0.18 20.01
C PRO A 193 10.72 0.62 21.30
N GLY A 194 9.67 0.35 22.08
CA GLY A 194 9.40 1.04 23.34
C GLY A 194 8.52 2.30 23.23
N ASP A 195 8.37 2.90 22.04
CA ASP A 195 7.50 4.07 21.87
C ASP A 195 6.03 3.72 22.22
N PRO A 196 5.28 4.61 22.88
CA PRO A 196 3.85 4.39 23.06
C PRO A 196 3.11 4.45 21.72
N GLU A 197 1.94 3.81 21.62
CA GLU A 197 1.04 4.07 20.50
C GLU A 197 0.59 5.55 20.53
N PRO A 198 0.54 6.24 19.38
CA PRO A 198 0.07 7.62 19.33
C PRO A 198 -1.37 7.72 19.84
N SER A 199 -1.62 8.71 20.71
CA SER A 199 -2.97 9.05 21.12
C SER A 199 -3.65 9.94 20.07
N ALA A 200 -4.97 9.86 20.00
CA ALA A 200 -5.81 10.74 19.20
C ALA A 200 -7.14 10.96 19.91
N PRO A 201 -7.86 12.06 19.59
CA PRO A 201 -9.24 12.27 20.05
C PRO A 201 -10.11 11.02 19.85
N PRO A 202 -11.00 10.65 20.79
CA PRO A 202 -11.83 9.45 20.70
C PRO A 202 -12.63 9.32 19.41
N ILE A 203 -13.07 10.44 18.83
CA ILE A 203 -13.76 10.46 17.53
C ILE A 203 -12.90 9.94 16.38
N ILE A 204 -11.59 10.22 16.38
CA ILE A 204 -10.65 9.70 15.39
C ILE A 204 -10.41 8.21 15.63
N LEU A 205 -10.18 7.80 16.88
CA LEU A 205 -9.97 6.39 17.23
C LEU A 205 -11.18 5.53 16.85
N ARG A 206 -12.39 6.01 17.13
CA ARG A 206 -13.64 5.36 16.74
C ARG A 206 -13.78 5.27 15.23
N ALA A 207 -13.49 6.34 14.50
CA ALA A 207 -13.57 6.34 13.05
C ALA A 207 -12.54 5.42 12.38
N LEU A 208 -11.34 5.29 12.96
CA LEU A 208 -10.33 4.31 12.53
C LEU A 208 -10.85 2.88 12.72
N HIS A 209 -11.40 2.57 13.89
CA HIS A 209 -11.94 1.25 14.22
C HIS A 209 -13.17 0.88 13.37
N GLU A 210 -14.09 1.82 13.16
CA GLU A 210 -15.33 1.59 12.41
C GLU A 210 -15.19 1.82 10.89
N HIS A 211 -13.99 2.18 10.41
CA HIS A 211 -13.74 2.58 9.00
C HIS A 211 -14.71 3.67 8.50
N ARG A 212 -14.98 4.68 9.32
CA ARG A 212 -15.95 5.73 9.02
C ARG A 212 -15.30 7.02 8.57
N ARG A 213 -15.98 7.72 7.67
CA ARG A 213 -15.55 9.05 7.21
C ARG A 213 -15.65 10.08 8.33
N LEU A 214 -14.71 11.00 8.36
CA LEU A 214 -14.74 12.21 9.18
C LEU A 214 -14.87 13.44 8.29
N ARG A 215 -15.57 14.45 8.79
CA ARG A 215 -15.46 15.82 8.29
C ARG A 215 -14.50 16.57 9.21
N ILE A 216 -13.44 17.13 8.64
CA ILE A 216 -12.45 17.92 9.37
C ILE A 216 -12.37 19.33 8.81
N VAL A 217 -12.13 20.32 9.67
CA VAL A 217 -11.69 21.66 9.26
C VAL A 217 -10.20 21.73 9.52
N TYR A 218 -9.41 21.82 8.44
CA TYR A 218 -7.96 21.64 8.53
C TYR A 218 -7.19 22.86 8.02
N ARG A 219 -6.26 23.35 8.86
CA ARG A 219 -5.35 24.45 8.50
C ARG A 219 -4.07 23.91 7.85
N SER A 220 -3.97 24.04 6.53
CA SER A 220 -2.75 23.69 5.80
C SER A 220 -1.74 24.85 5.80
N ARG A 221 -0.44 24.58 5.60
CA ARG A 221 0.55 25.65 5.43
C ARG A 221 0.35 26.45 4.13
N SER A 222 -0.26 25.82 3.12
CA SER A 222 -0.47 26.36 1.78
C SER A 222 -1.74 27.20 1.63
N THR A 223 -2.62 27.23 2.63
CA THR A 223 -3.90 27.95 2.57
C THR A 223 -4.06 28.83 3.80
N PRO A 224 -4.24 30.16 3.65
CA PRO A 224 -4.41 31.06 4.80
C PRO A 224 -5.62 30.68 5.65
N ASN A 225 -6.69 30.23 4.98
CA ASN A 225 -7.94 29.83 5.60
C ASN A 225 -8.02 28.30 5.78
N PRO A 226 -8.54 27.81 6.93
CA PRO A 226 -8.87 26.41 7.13
C PRO A 226 -9.88 25.93 6.09
N VAL A 227 -9.67 24.73 5.56
CA VAL A 227 -10.55 24.14 4.53
C VAL A 227 -11.22 22.91 5.10
N ALA A 228 -12.55 22.86 4.97
CA ALA A 228 -13.32 21.68 5.32
C ALA A 228 -13.08 20.54 4.32
N ARG A 229 -12.86 19.32 4.82
CA ARG A 229 -12.57 18.14 4.01
C ARG A 229 -13.28 16.92 4.58
N THR A 230 -13.83 16.08 3.71
CA THR A 230 -14.19 14.71 4.07
C THR A 230 -12.97 13.82 3.90
N ILE A 231 -12.66 13.03 4.92
CA ILE A 231 -11.53 12.09 4.92
C ILE A 231 -11.97 10.71 5.40
N LEU A 232 -11.28 9.66 4.95
CA LEU A 232 -11.38 8.31 5.52
C LEU A 232 -10.10 8.01 6.31
N PRO A 233 -10.12 8.04 7.65
CA PRO A 233 -8.99 7.68 8.51
C PRO A 233 -8.49 6.27 8.21
N LEU A 234 -7.16 6.10 8.07
CA LEU A 234 -6.55 4.78 7.85
C LEU A 234 -5.56 4.39 8.95
N ALA A 235 -4.71 5.31 9.40
CA ALA A 235 -3.74 5.02 10.46
C ALA A 235 -3.26 6.28 11.18
N LEU A 236 -2.91 6.12 12.46
CA LEU A 236 -2.07 7.09 13.17
C LEU A 236 -0.60 6.80 12.87
N THR A 237 0.16 7.87 12.64
CA THR A 237 1.60 7.81 12.40
C THR A 237 2.31 8.83 13.26
N GLN A 238 3.49 8.46 13.76
CA GLN A 238 4.39 9.35 14.48
C GLN A 238 5.40 9.95 13.48
N GLU A 239 5.39 11.28 13.35
CA GLU A 239 6.34 12.01 12.51
C GLU A 239 7.11 13.03 13.35
N ARG A 240 8.18 13.61 12.80
CA ARG A 240 9.01 14.62 13.50
C ARG A 240 8.22 15.82 14.07
N ARG A 241 7.02 16.09 13.55
CA ARG A 241 6.18 17.25 13.91
C ARG A 241 4.95 16.87 14.76
N GLY A 242 4.92 15.67 15.32
CA GLY A 242 3.84 15.19 16.19
C GLY A 242 3.07 14.01 15.60
N VAL A 243 1.85 13.79 16.11
CA VAL A 243 0.96 12.73 15.63
C VAL A 243 0.23 13.17 14.37
N HIS A 244 0.31 12.34 13.35
CA HIS A 244 -0.40 12.52 12.10
C HIS A 244 -1.46 11.44 11.91
N LEU A 245 -2.55 11.82 11.25
CA LEU A 245 -3.55 10.92 10.73
C LEU A 245 -3.31 10.73 9.22
N ARG A 246 -2.93 9.52 8.80
CA ARG A 246 -2.99 9.13 7.39
C ARG A 246 -4.45 8.82 7.03
N ALA A 247 -4.93 9.44 5.97
CA ALA A 247 -6.32 9.28 5.53
C ALA A 247 -6.46 9.50 4.01
N TYR A 248 -7.44 8.85 3.39
CA TYR A 248 -7.85 9.19 2.03
C TYR A 248 -8.61 10.52 2.06
N CYS A 249 -8.21 11.48 1.24
CA CYS A 249 -8.79 12.81 1.18
C CYS A 249 -9.70 12.95 -0.04
N TYR A 250 -11.01 12.95 0.16
CA TYR A 250 -11.98 13.03 -0.95
C TYR A 250 -11.89 14.35 -1.73
N LEU A 251 -11.46 15.45 -1.10
CA LEU A 251 -11.24 16.70 -1.81
C LEU A 251 -10.03 16.63 -2.76
N ARG A 252 -9.02 15.82 -2.43
CA ARG A 252 -7.79 15.70 -3.24
C ARG A 252 -7.73 14.43 -4.07
N GLN A 253 -8.68 13.52 -3.87
CA GLN A 253 -8.72 12.18 -4.48
C GLN A 253 -7.37 11.44 -4.31
N ASP A 254 -6.77 11.58 -3.13
CA ASP A 254 -5.42 11.08 -2.86
C ASP A 254 -5.22 10.82 -1.36
N MET A 255 -4.27 9.94 -1.05
CA MET A 255 -3.79 9.69 0.29
C MET A 255 -3.03 10.91 0.82
N ARG A 256 -3.40 11.37 2.02
CA ARG A 256 -2.81 12.54 2.67
C ARG A 256 -2.51 12.26 4.13
N SER A 257 -1.52 12.97 4.66
CA SER A 257 -1.20 12.99 6.09
C SER A 257 -1.64 14.33 6.69
N PHE A 258 -2.42 14.27 7.76
CA PHE A 258 -2.95 15.43 8.47
C PHE A 258 -2.36 15.49 9.87
N VAL A 259 -1.79 16.63 10.27
CA VAL A 259 -1.35 16.84 11.67
C VAL A 259 -2.59 16.97 12.54
N ILE A 260 -2.76 16.13 13.57
CA ILE A 260 -4.00 16.14 14.38
C ILE A 260 -4.22 17.52 15.03
N ASP A 261 -3.17 18.13 15.56
CA ASP A 261 -3.23 19.44 16.23
C ASP A 261 -3.63 20.60 15.30
N LYS A 262 -3.68 20.37 13.98
CA LYS A 262 -4.13 21.36 12.98
C LYS A 262 -5.58 21.16 12.54
N MET A 263 -6.29 20.21 13.14
CA MET A 263 -7.72 20.01 12.95
C MET A 263 -8.46 20.89 13.95
N GLU A 264 -9.07 21.96 13.45
CA GLU A 264 -9.80 22.93 14.29
C GLU A 264 -11.17 22.39 14.69
N GLN A 265 -11.77 21.57 13.82
CA GLN A 265 -13.05 20.90 14.07
C GLN A 265 -12.98 19.48 13.49
N ILE A 266 -13.57 18.52 14.21
CA ILE A 266 -13.66 17.13 13.81
C ILE A 266 -15.09 16.66 14.09
N GLU A 267 -15.77 16.21 13.06
CA GLU A 267 -17.15 15.73 13.11
C GLU A 267 -17.27 14.40 12.35
N HIS A 268 -18.29 13.61 12.66
CA HIS A 268 -18.62 12.46 11.82
C HIS A 268 -19.03 12.96 10.43
N GLY A 269 -18.44 12.39 9.38
CA GLY A 269 -18.85 12.69 8.02
C GLY A 269 -20.30 12.22 7.81
N LYS A 270 -21.15 13.08 7.25
CA LYS A 270 -22.47 12.64 6.76
C LYS A 270 -22.25 11.47 5.80
N LEU A 271 -23.03 10.39 5.96
CA LEU A 271 -23.11 9.31 4.99
C LEU A 271 -23.76 9.90 3.73
N SER A 272 -22.96 10.38 2.77
CA SER A 272 -23.41 10.43 1.39
C SER A 272 -23.36 8.99 0.87
N HIS A 273 -24.54 8.36 0.83
CA HIS A 273 -24.78 7.14 0.07
C HIS A 273 -24.27 7.31 -1.37
N PRO A 274 -23.59 6.31 -1.97
CA PRO A 274 -23.89 5.99 -3.35
C PRO A 274 -25.30 5.39 -3.44
#